data_AF-A0A0F3IE35-F1
#
_entry.id   AF-A0A0F3IE35-F1
#
_cell.length_a   1.000
_cell.length_b   1.000
_cell.length_c   1.000
_cell.angle_alpha   90.00
_cell.angle_beta   90.00
_cell.angle_gamma   90.00
#
_symmetry.space_group_name_H-M   'P 1'
#
loop_
_entity.id
_entity.type
_entity.pdbx_description
1 polymer ?
#
loop_
_entity_poly.entity_id
_entity_poly.type
_entity_poly.pdbx_seq_one_letter_code
_entity_poly.pdbx_strand_id
1 'polypeptide(L)'
;LGDWRGHLMVDDYAGYKALFTDTGDAGACIELGCFAHARRKFFDLHQANHSPIALEALNRIAELYAVEAEAKTLTIAERQALRAEKSLPALASLHAWLMATRAKTAPGGATAKALDYSLKRWPALCRYAETGHLPIDNNPTENC
;
A
#
# COMPACT_ATOMS: atom_id res chain seq x y z
N LEU A 1 -1.15 -21.08 -25.15
CA LEU A 1 -1.53 -20.46 -23.87
C LEU A 1 -0.27 -19.74 -23.37
N GLY A 2 0.15 -18.61 -23.94
CA GLY A 2 -0.52 -17.32 -23.90
C GLY A 2 0.25 -16.46 -22.89
N ASP A 3 1.40 -15.92 -23.31
CA ASP A 3 2.37 -15.20 -22.48
C ASP A 3 1.71 -14.02 -21.74
N TRP A 4 1.46 -14.17 -20.44
CA TRP A 4 0.91 -13.11 -19.61
C TRP A 4 2.05 -12.32 -18.95
N ARG A 5 2.08 -11.01 -19.22
CA ARG A 5 2.94 -10.03 -18.56
C ARG A 5 2.04 -9.06 -17.82
N GLY A 6 2.16 -8.95 -16.51
CA GLY A 6 1.33 -8.04 -15.74
C GLY A 6 1.79 -7.83 -14.30
N HIS A 7 1.25 -6.79 -13.68
CA HIS A 7 1.43 -6.52 -12.26
C HIS A 7 0.34 -7.26 -11.49
N LEU A 8 0.70 -7.96 -10.42
CA LEU A 8 -0.24 -8.67 -9.57
C LEU A 8 -0.31 -7.96 -8.21
N MET A 9 -1.50 -7.43 -7.90
CA MET A 9 -1.81 -6.95 -6.56
C MET A 9 -2.26 -8.15 -5.72
N VAL A 10 -1.58 -8.40 -4.60
CA VAL A 10 -1.75 -9.62 -3.80
C VAL A 10 -2.22 -9.31 -2.39
N ASP A 11 -3.22 -10.05 -1.93
CA ASP A 11 -3.90 -9.86 -0.64
C ASP A 11 -3.40 -10.83 0.44
N ASP A 12 -2.15 -11.28 0.34
CA ASP A 12 -1.52 -12.23 1.27
C ASP A 12 -2.18 -13.63 1.34
N TYR A 13 -2.70 -14.15 0.23
CA TYR A 13 -2.95 -15.58 0.13
C TYR A 13 -1.61 -16.34 0.03
N ALA A 14 -1.31 -17.18 1.02
CA ALA A 14 -0.06 -17.95 1.13
C ALA A 14 0.27 -18.83 -0.10
N GLY A 15 -0.71 -19.10 -0.97
CA GLY A 15 -0.52 -19.84 -2.22
C GLY A 15 0.24 -19.09 -3.33
N TYR A 16 0.32 -17.75 -3.29
CA TYR A 16 1.05 -17.00 -4.33
C TYR A 16 2.56 -16.95 -4.11
N LYS A 17 3.06 -17.28 -2.91
CA LYS A 17 4.51 -17.34 -2.66
C LYS A 17 5.23 -18.36 -3.55
N ALA A 18 4.52 -19.38 -4.06
CA ALA A 18 5.05 -20.35 -5.00
C ALA A 18 5.22 -19.81 -6.44
N LEU A 19 4.66 -18.64 -6.78
CA LEU A 19 4.83 -18.01 -8.10
C LEU A 19 5.97 -16.97 -8.12
N PHE A 20 6.57 -16.66 -6.96
CA PHE A 20 7.69 -15.73 -6.83
C PHE A 20 9.04 -16.44 -6.65
N THR A 21 9.03 -17.75 -6.43
CA THR A 21 10.24 -18.56 -6.31
C THR A 21 10.22 -19.68 -7.33
N ASP A 22 11.13 -19.53 -8.29
CA ASP A 22 11.67 -20.57 -9.17
C ASP A 22 10.97 -20.83 -10.50
N THR A 23 11.41 -20.10 -11.54
CA THR A 23 11.75 -20.70 -12.84
C THR A 23 12.78 -19.81 -13.53
N GLY A 24 13.96 -20.35 -13.82
CA GLY A 24 14.88 -19.75 -14.79
C GLY A 24 14.16 -19.35 -16.08
N ASP A 25 14.60 -18.24 -16.67
CA ASP A 25 14.15 -17.65 -17.95
C ASP A 25 12.80 -16.91 -18.04
N ALA A 26 12.05 -16.71 -16.95
CA ALA A 26 10.83 -15.87 -16.97
C ALA A 26 10.84 -14.78 -15.89
N GLY A 27 10.77 -13.51 -16.31
CA GLY A 27 11.01 -12.32 -15.50
C GLY A 27 10.18 -12.21 -14.22
N ALA A 28 10.84 -11.74 -13.16
CA ALA A 28 10.31 -11.58 -11.81
C ALA A 28 8.93 -10.86 -11.77
N CYS A 29 7.93 -11.51 -11.18
CA CYS A 29 6.66 -10.87 -10.85
C CYS A 29 6.89 -9.80 -9.76
N ILE A 30 6.49 -8.56 -10.04
CA ILE A 30 6.66 -7.41 -9.15
C ILE A 30 5.44 -7.34 -8.21
N GLU A 31 5.64 -7.59 -6.91
CA GLU A 31 4.60 -7.42 -5.89
C GLU A 31 4.09 -5.97 -5.84
N LEU A 32 2.76 -5.78 -5.90
CA LEU A 32 2.09 -4.52 -5.58
C LEU A 32 1.35 -4.63 -4.26
N GLY A 33 1.58 -3.67 -3.38
CA GLY A 33 0.92 -3.57 -2.09
C GLY A 33 -0.38 -2.80 -2.20
N CYS A 34 -1.45 -3.33 -1.60
CA CYS A 34 -2.75 -2.69 -1.59
C CYS A 34 -2.92 -1.80 -0.35
N PHE A 35 -3.17 -0.51 -0.56
CA PHE A 35 -3.45 0.42 0.55
C PHE A 35 -4.78 0.13 1.26
N ALA A 36 -5.73 -0.55 0.60
CA ALA A 36 -6.99 -0.95 1.25
C ALA A 36 -6.73 -1.93 2.40
N HIS A 37 -5.88 -2.96 2.22
CA HIS A 37 -5.54 -3.88 3.31
C HIS A 37 -4.70 -3.24 4.41
N ALA A 38 -3.77 -2.35 4.04
CA ALA A 38 -3.03 -1.58 5.04
C ALA A 38 -3.97 -0.70 5.89
N ARG A 39 -4.90 0.01 5.23
CA ARG A 39 -5.92 0.84 5.87
C ARG A 39 -6.84 0.03 6.78
N ARG A 40 -7.32 -1.14 6.33
CA ARG A 40 -8.22 -2.01 7.10
C ARG A 40 -7.63 -2.40 8.44
N LYS A 41 -6.33 -2.72 8.50
CA LYS A 41 -5.65 -3.07 9.76
C LYS A 41 -5.65 -1.91 10.76
N PHE A 42 -5.46 -0.68 10.31
CA PHE A 42 -5.56 0.50 11.17
C PHE A 42 -7.02 0.80 11.54
N PHE A 43 -7.96 0.60 10.62
CA PHE A 43 -9.39 0.77 10.90
C PHE A 43 -9.87 -0.19 11.99
N ASP A 44 -9.60 -1.49 11.84
CA ASP A 44 -9.98 -2.52 12.82
C ASP A 44 -9.34 -2.23 14.18
N LEU A 45 -8.07 -1.78 14.19
CA LEU A 45 -7.38 -1.35 15.41
C LEU A 45 -8.10 -0.17 16.06
N HIS A 46 -8.41 0.89 15.30
CA HIS A 46 -9.12 2.05 15.81
C HIS A 46 -10.52 1.69 16.34
N GLN A 47 -11.25 0.84 15.63
CA GLN A 47 -12.57 0.38 16.06
C GLN A 47 -12.50 -0.42 17.37
N ALA A 48 -11.46 -1.24 17.55
CA ALA A 48 -11.32 -2.08 18.73
C ALA A 48 -10.90 -1.32 19.99
N ASN A 49 -10.11 -0.25 19.87
CA ASN A 49 -9.50 0.39 21.04
C ASN A 49 -9.35 1.93 20.96
N HIS A 50 -9.96 2.58 19.97
CA HIS A 50 -9.86 4.03 19.74
C HIS A 50 -8.40 4.54 19.70
N SER A 51 -7.48 3.72 19.18
CA SER A 51 -6.06 4.08 19.14
C SER A 51 -5.83 5.37 18.36
N PRO A 52 -5.26 6.42 18.98
CA PRO A 52 -4.94 7.66 18.27
C PRO A 52 -3.87 7.45 17.20
N ILE A 53 -2.98 6.46 17.39
CA ILE A 53 -2.00 6.06 16.38
C ILE A 53 -2.71 5.51 15.14
N ALA A 54 -3.75 4.71 15.35
CA ALA A 54 -4.51 4.15 14.24
C ALA A 54 -5.26 5.24 13.47
N LEU A 55 -5.85 6.22 14.17
CA LEU A 55 -6.51 7.36 13.56
C LEU A 55 -5.54 8.19 12.70
N GLU A 56 -4.36 8.49 13.23
CA GLU A 56 -3.33 9.24 12.49
C GLU A 56 -2.87 8.51 11.23
N ALA A 57 -2.69 7.18 11.30
CA ALA A 57 -2.39 6.37 10.12
C ALA A 57 -3.51 6.45 9.07
N LEU A 58 -4.78 6.38 9.49
CA LEU A 58 -5.94 6.49 8.60
C LEU A 58 -6.01 7.86 7.92
N ASN A 59 -5.73 8.94 8.65
CA ASN A 59 -5.73 10.30 8.09
C ASN A 59 -4.66 10.46 7.01
N ARG A 60 -3.42 10.02 7.27
CA ARG A 60 -2.33 10.06 6.30
C ARG A 60 -2.61 9.20 5.06
N ILE A 61 -3.24 8.04 5.25
CA ILE A 61 -3.68 7.21 4.12
C ILE A 61 -4.79 7.91 3.34
N ALA A 62 -5.73 8.59 4.00
CA ALA A 62 -6.79 9.35 3.34
C ALA A 62 -6.24 10.50 2.46
N GLU A 63 -5.13 11.13 2.86
CA GLU A 63 -4.43 12.12 2.02
C GLU A 63 -3.98 11.51 0.69
N LEU A 64 -3.47 10.27 0.69
CA LEU A 64 -3.09 9.58 -0.55
C LEU A 64 -4.32 9.33 -1.45
N TYR A 65 -5.43 8.89 -0.86
CA TYR A 65 -6.68 8.69 -1.61
C TYR A 65 -7.27 9.99 -2.15
N ALA A 66 -7.06 11.13 -1.47
CA ALA A 66 -7.47 12.44 -1.99
C ALA A 66 -6.71 12.79 -3.27
N VAL A 67 -5.39 12.54 -3.31
CA VAL A 67 -4.59 12.72 -4.53
C VAL A 67 -5.08 11.80 -5.65
N GLU A 68 -5.42 10.55 -5.34
CA GLU A 68 -5.95 9.61 -6.34
C GLU A 68 -7.33 10.01 -6.86
N ALA A 69 -8.17 10.63 -6.03
CA ALA A 69 -9.44 11.18 -6.46
C ALA A 69 -9.25 12.34 -7.45
N GLU A 70 -8.28 13.23 -7.22
CA GLU A 70 -7.88 14.27 -8.17
C GLU A 70 -7.33 13.67 -9.48
N ALA A 71 -6.57 12.57 -9.37
CA ALA A 71 -5.91 11.93 -10.50
C ALA A 71 -6.85 11.10 -11.41
N LYS A 72 -8.11 10.93 -11.01
CA LYS A 72 -9.06 10.00 -11.66
C LYS A 72 -9.36 10.39 -13.10
N THR A 73 -9.47 11.68 -13.40
CA THR A 73 -9.79 12.21 -14.74
C THR A 73 -8.54 12.56 -15.56
N LEU A 74 -7.35 12.41 -14.98
CA LEU A 74 -6.09 12.77 -15.62
C LEU A 74 -5.60 11.66 -16.55
N THR A 75 -4.83 12.06 -17.56
CA THR A 75 -4.06 11.11 -18.35
C THR A 75 -3.01 10.40 -17.49
N ILE A 76 -2.45 9.30 -17.98
CA ILE A 76 -1.39 8.57 -17.29
C ILE A 76 -0.19 9.48 -16.98
N ALA A 77 0.22 10.33 -17.92
CA ALA A 77 1.37 11.21 -17.75
C ALA A 77 1.10 12.29 -16.69
N GLU A 78 -0.07 12.91 -16.73
CA GLU A 78 -0.51 13.90 -15.73
C GLU A 78 -0.68 13.27 -14.34
N ARG A 79 -1.25 12.05 -14.28
CA ARG A 79 -1.34 11.28 -13.04
C ARG A 79 0.04 10.98 -12.45
N GLN A 80 1.00 10.60 -13.28
CA GLN A 80 2.37 10.36 -12.81
C GLN A 80 3.02 11.65 -12.29
N ALA A 81 2.83 12.77 -12.97
CA ALA A 81 3.33 14.07 -12.52
C ALA A 81 2.69 14.48 -11.18
N LEU A 82 1.38 14.35 -11.05
CA LEU A 82 0.65 14.63 -9.81
C LEU A 82 1.11 13.74 -8.65
N ARG A 83 1.32 12.44 -8.91
CA ARG A 83 1.85 11.50 -7.90
C ARG A 83 3.27 11.85 -7.49
N ALA A 84 4.12 12.26 -8.42
CA ALA A 84 5.46 12.70 -8.11
C ALA A 84 5.47 13.97 -7.24
N GLU A 85 4.55 14.90 -7.50
CA GLU A 85 4.41 16.15 -6.74
C GLU A 85 3.79 15.95 -5.37
N LYS A 86 2.73 15.13 -5.26
CA LYS A 86 1.91 15.03 -4.05
C LYS A 86 2.03 13.68 -3.34
N SER A 87 1.90 12.57 -4.05
CA SER A 87 1.87 11.24 -3.45
C SER A 87 3.24 10.78 -2.94
N LEU A 88 4.34 11.02 -3.68
CA LEU A 88 5.68 10.61 -3.24
C LEU A 88 6.12 11.34 -1.95
N PRO A 89 5.94 12.67 -1.79
CA PRO A 89 6.23 13.33 -0.51
C PRO A 89 5.31 12.86 0.62
N ALA A 90 4.02 12.66 0.35
CA ALA A 90 3.08 12.15 1.35
C ALA A 90 3.43 10.72 1.81
N LEU A 91 3.84 9.85 0.88
CA LEU A 91 4.37 8.52 1.18
C LEU A 91 5.63 8.61 2.03
N ALA A 92 6.60 9.45 1.66
CA ALA A 92 7.82 9.64 2.44
C ALA A 92 7.52 10.10 3.88
N SER A 93 6.61 11.05 4.04
CA SER A 93 6.12 11.53 5.34
C SER A 93 5.45 10.42 6.15
N LEU A 94 4.55 9.64 5.53
CA LEU A 94 3.90 8.49 6.15
C LEU A 94 4.93 7.43 6.58
N HIS A 95 5.93 7.11 5.74
CA HIS A 95 6.98 6.14 6.07
C HIS A 95 7.78 6.58 7.30
N ALA A 96 8.26 7.82 7.29
CA ALA A 96 9.03 8.37 8.39
C ALA A 96 8.21 8.35 9.70
N TRP A 97 6.94 8.69 9.62
CA TRP A 97 6.03 8.62 10.76
C TRP A 97 5.80 7.17 11.24
N LEU A 98 5.59 6.22 10.33
CA LEU A 98 5.43 4.79 10.67
C LEU A 98 6.67 4.25 11.40
N MET A 99 7.87 4.54 10.87
CA MET A 99 9.14 4.14 11.49
C MET A 99 9.32 4.74 12.89
N ALA A 100 9.10 6.05 13.03
CA ALA A 100 9.24 6.76 14.30
C ALA A 100 8.22 6.27 15.34
N THR A 101 6.99 6.00 14.91
CA THR A 101 5.93 5.47 15.77
C THR A 101 6.23 4.04 16.18
N ARG A 102 6.72 3.21 15.26
CA ARG A 102 7.09 1.83 15.54
C ARG A 102 8.22 1.71 16.56
N ALA A 103 9.21 2.62 16.50
CA ALA A 103 10.30 2.67 17.47
C ALA A 103 9.83 2.98 18.90
N LYS A 104 8.72 3.70 19.06
CA LYS A 104 8.10 4.07 20.35
C LYS A 104 7.03 3.08 20.82
N THR A 105 6.66 2.12 19.97
CA THR A 105 5.58 1.18 20.25
C THR A 105 6.12 -0.12 20.85
N ALA A 106 5.55 -0.55 21.97
CA ALA A 106 5.91 -1.82 22.61
C ALA A 106 5.71 -3.01 21.65
N PRO A 107 6.64 -3.97 21.59
CA PRO A 107 6.53 -5.12 20.71
C PRO A 107 5.35 -6.03 21.10
N GLY A 108 4.84 -6.79 20.13
CA GLY A 108 3.82 -7.83 20.35
C GLY A 108 2.36 -7.33 20.43
N GLY A 109 2.14 -6.03 20.65
CA GLY A 109 0.81 -5.42 20.65
C GLY A 109 0.14 -5.34 19.28
N ALA A 110 -1.17 -5.17 19.25
CA ALA A 110 -1.95 -5.01 18.01
C ALA A 110 -1.47 -3.80 17.18
N THR A 111 -1.10 -2.69 17.83
CA THR A 111 -0.50 -1.52 17.18
C THR A 111 0.83 -1.86 16.51
N ALA A 112 1.73 -2.57 17.20
CA ALA A 112 3.01 -2.98 16.61
C ALA A 112 2.79 -3.87 15.39
N LYS A 113 1.84 -4.81 15.44
CA LYS A 113 1.50 -5.68 14.31
C LYS A 113 0.98 -4.89 13.09
N ALA A 114 0.13 -3.89 13.30
CA ALA A 114 -0.38 -3.05 12.22
C ALA A 114 0.74 -2.20 11.57
N LEU A 115 1.62 -1.61 12.39
CA LEU A 115 2.79 -0.87 11.91
C LEU A 115 3.77 -1.78 11.15
N ASP A 116 4.09 -2.95 11.71
CA ASP A 116 5.01 -3.92 11.12
C ASP A 116 4.50 -4.46 9.77
N TYR A 117 3.18 -4.64 9.63
CA TYR A 117 2.59 -5.04 8.36
C TYR A 117 2.88 -4.01 7.26
N SER A 118 2.58 -2.75 7.52
CA SER A 118 2.76 -1.67 6.54
C SER A 118 4.24 -1.43 6.22
N LEU A 119 5.12 -1.47 7.22
CA LEU A 119 6.57 -1.29 7.03
C LEU A 119 7.19 -2.44 6.22
N LYS A 120 6.80 -3.70 6.45
CA LYS A 120 7.31 -4.85 5.70
C LYS A 120 6.95 -4.81 4.21
N ARG A 121 5.79 -4.25 3.88
CA ARG A 121 5.28 -4.15 2.51
C ARG A 121 5.51 -2.77 1.88
N TRP A 122 6.25 -1.90 2.55
CA TRP A 122 6.41 -0.52 2.14
C TRP A 122 6.90 -0.35 0.69
N PRO A 123 7.91 -1.11 0.21
CA PRO A 123 8.32 -1.02 -1.20
C PRO A 123 7.19 -1.39 -2.17
N ALA A 124 6.38 -2.39 -1.85
CA ALA A 124 5.25 -2.80 -2.67
C ALA A 124 4.13 -1.76 -2.65
N LEU A 125 3.89 -1.11 -1.50
CA LEU A 125 2.91 -0.03 -1.33
C LEU A 125 3.32 1.22 -2.12
N CYS A 126 4.60 1.60 -2.18
CA CYS A 126 5.01 2.82 -2.87
C CYS A 126 4.99 2.74 -4.40
N ARG A 127 5.08 1.53 -4.97
CA ARG A 127 5.21 1.32 -6.43
C ARG A 127 4.12 1.95 -7.27
N TYR A 128 2.89 2.07 -6.75
CA TYR A 128 1.82 2.70 -7.53
C TYR A 128 2.14 4.17 -7.83
N ALA A 129 2.81 4.87 -6.91
CA ALA A 129 3.12 6.28 -7.03
C ALA A 129 4.30 6.57 -7.97
N GLU A 130 5.08 5.54 -8.32
CA GLU A 130 6.23 5.65 -9.23
C GLU A 130 5.80 5.69 -10.71
N THR A 131 4.55 5.31 -11.01
CA THR A 131 4.02 5.27 -12.38
C THR A 131 2.61 5.84 -12.43
N GLY A 132 2.12 6.26 -13.60
CA GLY A 132 0.71 6.66 -13.77
C GLY A 132 -0.26 5.50 -14.05
N HIS A 133 0.28 4.31 -14.30
CA HIS A 133 -0.49 3.15 -14.80
C HIS A 133 -1.10 2.30 -13.71
N LEU A 134 -0.49 2.30 -12.52
CA LEU A 134 -0.86 1.40 -11.44
C LEU A 134 -1.91 2.02 -10.53
N PRO A 135 -2.91 1.27 -10.07
CA PRO A 135 -3.86 1.76 -9.07
C PRO A 135 -3.26 1.68 -7.65
N ILE A 136 -3.78 2.50 -6.74
CA ILE A 136 -3.39 2.51 -5.31
C ILE A 136 -3.88 1.26 -4.55
N ASP A 137 -4.96 0.65 -5.04
CA ASP A 137 -5.57 -0.59 -4.55
C ASP A 137 -6.24 -1.38 -5.71
N ASN A 138 -6.72 -2.59 -5.45
CA ASN A 138 -7.30 -3.48 -6.47
C ASN A 138 -8.83 -3.30 -6.59
N ASN A 139 -9.41 -2.17 -6.19
CA ASN A 139 -10.86 -2.08 -6.06
C ASN A 139 -11.55 -1.80 -7.40
N PRO A 140 -11.99 -2.88 -8.08
CA PRO A 140 -13.42 -3.10 -8.20
C PRO A 140 -13.97 -4.26 -7.34
N THR A 141 -13.15 -4.94 -6.53
CA THR A 141 -13.52 -6.25 -5.96
C THR A 141 -13.70 -6.30 -4.43
N GLU A 142 -13.59 -5.18 -3.70
CA GLU A 142 -13.72 -5.16 -2.23
C GLU A 142 -14.72 -4.10 -1.72
N ASN A 143 -15.86 -3.94 -2.40
CA ASN A 143 -17.04 -3.37 -1.77
C ASN A 143 -17.82 -4.48 -1.05
N CYS A 144 -17.46 -4.75 0.20
CA CYS A 144 -18.29 -5.49 1.15
C CYS A 144 -18.37 -4.77 2.50
#